data_AF-A0A1S3YSP6-F1
#
_entry.id   AF-A0A1S3YSP6-F1
#
_cell.length_a   1.000
_cell.length_b   1.000
_cell.length_c   1.000
_cell.angle_alpha   90.00
_cell.angle_beta   90.00
_cell.angle_gamma   90.00
#
_symmetry.space_group_name_H-M   'P 1'
#
loop_
_entity.id
_entity.type
_entity.pdbx_description
1 polymer ?
#
loop_
_entity_poly.entity_id
_entity_poly.type
_entity_poly.pdbx_seq_one_letter_code
_entity_poly.pdbx_strand_id
1 'polypeptide(L)'
;SLSNLVVHIIDTHVDHLQDVVTKLEIELDSMELELDKGGFALKKQLLDDRKFPKMHLDLQRLLQVIAHGEQVFPRVKEKCSSKGWFASDDITSLEELIGRLRRLKENVGFIANRVTAIQAGLDSWQSEQINKKLYYLSFLSIVFLPLSVVTGVFGMNVGGVPWTNQREPELKEGFRNVMLLCVVLLLLVLLCFLFPVLYSHVVAWKRRRDMKRSWSLNRRSFLRRSTGVRERNEKGGYLRLY
;
A
#
# COMPACT_ATOMS: atom_id res chain seq x y z
N SER A 1 -19.22 -29.69 -42.64
CA SER A 1 -17.96 -30.45 -42.79
C SER A 1 -17.34 -30.67 -41.41
N LEU A 2 -16.61 -31.76 -41.21
CA LEU A 2 -15.90 -32.05 -39.93
C LEU A 2 -14.94 -30.90 -39.55
N SER A 3 -14.35 -30.22 -40.54
CA SER A 3 -13.46 -29.07 -40.36
C SER A 3 -14.17 -27.89 -39.66
N ASN A 4 -15.32 -27.49 -40.20
CA ASN A 4 -16.16 -26.42 -39.64
C ASN A 4 -16.64 -26.75 -38.20
N LEU A 5 -16.96 -28.01 -37.91
CA LEU A 5 -17.33 -28.44 -36.56
C LEU A 5 -16.19 -28.20 -35.55
N VAL A 6 -14.94 -28.52 -35.91
CA VAL A 6 -13.78 -28.30 -35.04
C VAL A 6 -13.56 -26.81 -34.78
N VAL A 7 -13.63 -25.98 -35.83
CA VAL A 7 -13.50 -24.52 -35.70
C VAL A 7 -14.60 -23.97 -34.79
N HIS A 8 -15.85 -24.38 -35.01
CA HIS A 8 -17.00 -23.92 -34.21
C HIS A 8 -16.90 -24.32 -32.74
N ILE A 9 -16.40 -25.52 -32.42
CA ILE A 9 -16.16 -25.96 -31.05
C ILE A 9 -15.10 -25.08 -30.37
N ILE A 10 -13.98 -24.81 -31.04
CA ILE A 10 -12.91 -23.96 -30.49
C ILE A 10 -13.40 -22.52 -30.30
N ASP A 11 -14.13 -21.98 -31.27
CA ASP A 11 -14.73 -20.64 -31.19
C ASP A 11 -15.68 -20.53 -29.99
N THR A 12 -16.62 -21.48 -29.86
CA THR A 12 -17.55 -21.54 -28.71
C THR A 12 -16.80 -21.61 -27.37
N HIS A 13 -15.71 -22.38 -27.30
CA HIS A 13 -14.88 -22.44 -26.09
C HIS A 13 -14.17 -21.11 -25.79
N VAL A 14 -13.63 -20.43 -26.81
CA VAL A 14 -12.97 -19.13 -26.65
C VAL A 14 -13.99 -18.06 -26.22
N ASP A 15 -15.18 -18.05 -26.79
CA ASP A 15 -16.25 -17.12 -26.42
C ASP A 15 -16.71 -17.35 -24.97
N HIS A 16 -16.88 -18.61 -24.55
CA HIS A 16 -17.18 -18.91 -23.14
C HIS A 16 -16.09 -18.42 -22.17
N LEU A 17 -14.81 -18.57 -22.53
CA LEU A 17 -13.72 -18.04 -21.72
C LEU A 17 -13.80 -16.50 -21.66
N GLN A 18 -14.11 -15.84 -22.77
CA GLN A 18 -14.27 -14.40 -22.84
C GLN A 18 -15.42 -13.89 -21.95
N ASP A 19 -16.56 -14.60 -21.91
CA ASP A 19 -17.68 -14.25 -21.03
C ASP A 19 -17.29 -14.36 -19.55
N VAL A 20 -16.56 -15.41 -19.17
CA VAL A 20 -16.08 -15.59 -17.79
C VAL A 20 -15.12 -14.47 -17.40
N VAL A 21 -14.19 -14.10 -18.27
CA VAL A 21 -13.25 -12.98 -18.03
C VAL A 21 -14.02 -11.68 -17.85
N THR A 22 -14.97 -11.39 -18.73
CA THR A 22 -15.78 -10.17 -18.67
C THR A 22 -16.57 -10.10 -17.35
N LYS A 23 -17.13 -11.23 -16.90
CA LYS A 23 -17.84 -11.28 -15.62
C LYS A 23 -16.91 -10.99 -14.43
N LEU A 24 -15.70 -11.58 -14.42
CA LEU A 24 -14.70 -11.33 -13.37
C LEU A 24 -14.21 -9.88 -13.38
N GLU A 25 -14.07 -9.27 -14.56
CA GLU A 25 -13.69 -7.86 -14.69
C GLU A 25 -14.77 -6.93 -14.12
N ILE A 26 -16.04 -7.16 -14.45
CA ILE A 26 -17.17 -6.40 -13.89
C ILE A 26 -17.24 -6.57 -12.36
N GLU A 27 -17.03 -7.79 -11.86
CA GLU A 27 -16.98 -8.05 -10.41
C GLU A 27 -15.83 -7.27 -9.75
N LEU A 28 -14.62 -7.31 -10.33
CA LEU A 28 -13.48 -6.54 -9.84
C LEU A 28 -13.78 -5.03 -9.81
N ASP A 29 -14.31 -4.47 -10.90
CA ASP A 29 -14.60 -3.05 -10.97
C ASP A 29 -15.66 -2.63 -9.93
N SER A 30 -16.65 -3.49 -9.68
CA SER A 30 -17.64 -3.24 -8.61
C SER A 30 -17.00 -3.24 -7.22
N MET A 31 -16.05 -4.13 -6.97
CA MET A 31 -15.32 -4.23 -5.71
C MET A 31 -14.32 -3.07 -5.53
N GLU A 32 -13.68 -2.61 -6.60
CA GLU A 32 -12.83 -1.41 -6.61
C GLU A 32 -13.67 -0.16 -6.30
N LEU A 33 -14.83 -0.01 -6.92
CA LEU A 33 -15.76 1.10 -6.66
C LEU A 33 -16.23 1.10 -5.20
N GLU A 34 -16.55 -0.07 -4.66
CA GLU A 34 -16.86 -0.25 -3.24
C GLU A 34 -15.67 0.19 -2.37
N LEU A 35 -14.44 -0.22 -2.71
CA LEU A 35 -13.24 0.14 -1.97
C LEU A 35 -12.96 1.65 -1.96
N ASP A 36 -13.20 2.32 -3.08
CA ASP A 36 -13.01 3.77 -3.25
C ASP A 36 -14.08 4.60 -2.53
N LYS A 37 -15.34 4.15 -2.57
CA LYS A 37 -16.45 4.80 -1.84
C LYS A 37 -16.44 4.45 -0.35
N GLY A 38 -15.86 3.32 0.01
CA GLY A 38 -15.98 2.69 1.32
C GLY A 38 -15.10 3.30 2.41
N GLY A 39 -15.73 3.61 3.55
CA GLY A 39 -15.02 3.86 4.80
C GLY A 39 -14.41 2.58 5.42
N PHE A 40 -13.77 2.73 6.58
CA PHE A 40 -13.11 1.64 7.32
C PHE A 40 -13.93 0.33 7.44
N ALA A 41 -15.25 0.42 7.61
CA ALA A 41 -16.13 -0.74 7.80
C ALA A 41 -16.19 -1.64 6.56
N LEU A 42 -16.21 -1.07 5.35
CA LEU A 42 -16.32 -1.84 4.11
C LEU A 42 -14.98 -2.50 3.75
N LYS A 43 -13.87 -1.80 3.96
CA LYS A 43 -12.51 -2.38 3.83
C LYS A 43 -12.33 -3.58 4.74
N LYS A 44 -12.85 -3.50 5.97
CA LYS A 44 -12.86 -4.61 6.92
C LYS A 44 -13.72 -5.78 6.44
N GLN A 45 -14.93 -5.52 5.96
CA GLN A 45 -15.82 -6.57 5.45
C GLN A 45 -15.20 -7.32 4.25
N LEU A 46 -14.55 -6.61 3.32
CA LEU A 46 -13.89 -7.22 2.16
C LEU A 46 -12.71 -8.13 2.57
N LEU A 47 -11.98 -7.78 3.63
CA LEU A 47 -10.94 -8.62 4.23
C LEU A 47 -11.55 -9.88 4.86
N ASP A 48 -12.63 -9.72 5.63
CA ASP A 48 -13.29 -10.82 6.34
C ASP A 48 -13.89 -11.85 5.37
N ASP A 49 -14.50 -11.39 4.27
CA ASP A 49 -15.11 -12.23 3.24
C ASP A 49 -14.09 -12.97 2.34
N ARG A 50 -12.80 -12.58 2.43
CA ARG A 50 -11.70 -13.04 1.57
C ARG A 50 -12.02 -12.96 0.08
N LYS A 51 -12.75 -11.93 -0.36
CA LYS A 51 -13.20 -11.83 -1.76
C LYS A 51 -12.04 -11.69 -2.74
N PHE A 52 -11.08 -10.80 -2.47
CA PHE A 52 -9.92 -10.63 -3.35
C PHE A 52 -9.05 -11.89 -3.44
N PRO A 53 -8.69 -12.59 -2.34
CA PRO A 53 -7.98 -13.87 -2.43
C PRO A 53 -8.70 -14.92 -3.27
N LYS A 54 -10.03 -15.05 -3.13
CA LYS A 54 -10.84 -15.99 -3.94
C LYS A 54 -10.77 -15.63 -5.43
N MET A 55 -11.01 -14.37 -5.76
CA MET A 55 -10.95 -13.91 -7.15
C MET A 55 -9.57 -14.08 -7.78
N HIS A 56 -8.49 -13.86 -7.00
CA HIS A 56 -7.13 -14.12 -7.47
C HIS A 56 -6.91 -15.60 -7.81
N LEU A 57 -7.38 -16.53 -6.97
CA LEU A 57 -7.30 -17.97 -7.24
C LEU A 57 -8.10 -18.36 -8.49
N ASP A 58 -9.29 -17.78 -8.67
CA ASP A 58 -10.13 -18.07 -9.83
C ASP A 58 -9.51 -17.54 -11.13
N LEU A 59 -8.93 -16.34 -11.10
CA LEU A 59 -8.13 -15.80 -12.22
C LEU A 59 -6.91 -16.66 -12.53
N GLN A 60 -6.20 -17.17 -11.51
CA GLN A 60 -5.06 -18.08 -11.72
C GLN A 60 -5.47 -19.39 -12.36
N ARG A 61 -6.59 -19.99 -11.92
CA ARG A 61 -7.14 -21.21 -12.54
C ARG A 61 -7.53 -20.97 -14.00
N LEU A 62 -8.18 -19.84 -14.27
CA LEU A 62 -8.56 -19.45 -15.63
C LEU A 62 -7.34 -19.22 -16.53
N LEU A 63 -6.33 -18.50 -16.02
CA LEU A 63 -5.07 -18.27 -16.73
C LEU A 63 -4.37 -19.59 -17.06
N GLN A 64 -4.39 -20.56 -16.15
CA GLN A 64 -3.84 -21.89 -16.38
C GLN A 64 -4.57 -22.62 -17.52
N VAL A 65 -5.90 -22.61 -17.53
CA VAL A 65 -6.71 -23.22 -18.60
C VAL A 65 -6.41 -22.56 -19.95
N ILE A 66 -6.37 -21.23 -20.00
CA ILE A 66 -6.05 -20.47 -21.21
C ILE A 66 -4.62 -20.78 -21.68
N ALA A 67 -3.64 -20.84 -20.77
CA ALA A 67 -2.25 -21.17 -21.09
C ALA A 67 -2.11 -22.58 -21.66
N HIS A 68 -2.89 -23.56 -21.18
CA HIS A 68 -2.94 -24.88 -21.78
C HIS A 68 -3.54 -24.84 -23.19
N GLY A 69 -4.65 -24.11 -23.39
CA GLY A 69 -5.24 -23.89 -24.72
C GLY A 69 -4.25 -23.27 -25.71
N GLU A 70 -3.47 -22.28 -25.28
CA GLU A 70 -2.45 -21.62 -26.09
C GLU A 70 -1.33 -22.56 -26.57
N GLN A 71 -1.03 -23.61 -25.80
CA GLN A 71 -0.05 -24.63 -26.17
C GLN A 71 -0.63 -25.69 -27.11
N VAL A 72 -1.91 -26.03 -26.94
CA VAL A 72 -2.57 -27.12 -27.67
C VAL A 72 -3.08 -26.65 -29.03
N PHE A 73 -3.72 -25.47 -29.12
CA PHE A 73 -4.37 -25.03 -30.36
C PHE A 73 -3.42 -24.84 -31.55
N PRO A 74 -2.18 -24.34 -31.39
CA PRO A 74 -1.21 -24.31 -32.50
C PRO A 74 -0.87 -25.71 -33.03
N ARG A 75 -0.78 -26.72 -32.14
CA ARG A 75 -0.54 -28.12 -32.54
C ARG A 75 -1.75 -28.71 -33.26
N VAL A 76 -2.96 -28.37 -32.82
CA VAL A 76 -4.20 -28.74 -33.52
C VAL A 76 -4.21 -28.16 -34.92
N LYS A 77 -3.88 -26.87 -35.07
CA LYS A 77 -3.76 -26.19 -36.37
C LYS A 77 -2.79 -26.91 -37.29
N GLU A 78 -1.58 -27.21 -36.82
CA GLU A 78 -0.55 -27.91 -37.60
C GLU A 78 -1.05 -29.28 -38.11
N LYS A 79 -1.71 -30.07 -37.24
CA LYS A 79 -2.29 -31.38 -37.61
C LYS A 79 -3.48 -31.27 -38.54
N CYS A 80 -4.26 -30.19 -38.45
CA CYS A 80 -5.36 -29.92 -39.37
C CYS A 80 -4.84 -29.50 -40.76
N SER A 81 -3.82 -28.65 -40.82
CA SER A 81 -3.18 -28.22 -42.08
C SER A 81 -2.61 -29.39 -42.89
N SER A 82 -2.17 -30.47 -42.24
CA SER A 82 -1.64 -31.64 -42.94
C SER A 82 -2.71 -32.57 -43.54
N LYS A 83 -4.00 -32.33 -43.30
CA LYS A 83 -5.10 -33.19 -43.76
C LYS A 83 -5.86 -32.54 -44.92
N GLY A 84 -6.00 -33.26 -46.03
CA GLY A 84 -6.63 -32.74 -47.27
C GLY A 84 -8.13 -32.44 -47.21
N TRP A 85 -8.80 -32.68 -46.08
CA TRP A 85 -10.23 -32.35 -45.88
C TRP A 85 -10.46 -31.08 -45.05
N PHE A 86 -9.38 -30.41 -44.62
CA PHE A 86 -9.43 -29.10 -43.98
C PHE A 86 -9.26 -28.00 -45.06
N ALA A 87 -10.23 -27.10 -45.15
CA ALA A 87 -10.14 -25.97 -46.08
C ALA A 87 -9.13 -24.93 -45.58
N SER A 88 -8.52 -24.18 -46.50
CA SER A 88 -7.60 -23.07 -46.15
C SER A 88 -8.27 -22.04 -45.25
N ASP A 89 -9.54 -21.74 -45.49
CA ASP A 89 -10.30 -20.72 -44.76
C ASP A 89 -10.55 -21.14 -43.30
N ASP A 90 -10.76 -22.45 -43.06
CA ASP A 90 -10.91 -23.01 -41.71
C ASP A 90 -9.58 -22.95 -40.93
N ILE A 91 -8.44 -23.10 -41.62
CA ILE A 91 -7.11 -22.94 -41.01
C ILE A 91 -6.83 -21.48 -40.64
N THR A 92 -7.22 -20.53 -41.50
CA THR A 92 -7.11 -19.09 -41.20
C THR A 92 -7.99 -18.72 -40.00
N SER A 93 -9.22 -19.23 -39.95
CA SER A 93 -10.13 -19.04 -38.82
C SER A 93 -9.52 -19.56 -37.51
N LEU A 94 -8.88 -20.74 -37.54
CA LEU A 94 -8.21 -21.29 -36.37
C LEU A 94 -7.01 -20.44 -35.91
N GLU A 95 -6.25 -19.83 -36.83
CA GLU A 95 -5.18 -18.89 -36.49
C GLU A 95 -5.72 -17.64 -35.79
N GLU A 96 -6.85 -17.11 -36.26
CA GLU A 96 -7.52 -15.97 -35.61
C GLU A 96 -7.97 -16.31 -34.19
N LEU A 97 -8.55 -17.50 -33.98
CA LEU A 97 -8.96 -17.99 -32.66
C LEU A 97 -7.78 -18.16 -31.71
N ILE A 98 -6.65 -18.67 -32.19
CA ILE A 98 -5.39 -18.73 -31.41
C ILE A 98 -4.95 -17.32 -31.01
N GLY A 99 -5.04 -16.36 -31.95
CA GLY A 99 -4.77 -14.95 -31.68
C GLY A 99 -5.71 -14.34 -30.64
N ARG A 100 -7.01 -14.65 -30.70
CA ARG A 100 -7.99 -14.21 -29.68
C ARG A 100 -7.66 -14.80 -28.31
N LEU A 101 -7.32 -16.08 -28.23
CA LEU A 101 -6.95 -16.75 -26.97
C LEU A 101 -5.68 -16.15 -26.35
N ARG A 102 -4.67 -15.80 -27.16
CA ARG A 102 -3.45 -15.12 -26.68
C ARG A 102 -3.75 -13.76 -26.05
N ARG A 103 -4.56 -12.93 -26.73
CA ARG A 103 -4.99 -11.63 -26.18
C ARG A 103 -5.81 -11.81 -24.90
N LEU A 104 -6.67 -12.82 -24.86
CA LEU A 104 -7.46 -13.13 -23.66
C LEU A 104 -6.56 -13.50 -22.48
N LYS A 105 -5.49 -14.29 -22.72
CA LYS A 105 -4.49 -14.62 -21.70
C LYS A 105 -3.82 -13.38 -21.12
N GLU A 106 -3.40 -12.45 -21.98
CA GLU A 106 -2.79 -11.19 -21.56
C GLU A 106 -3.77 -10.38 -20.70
N ASN A 107 -5.02 -10.24 -21.14
CA ASN A 107 -6.07 -9.55 -20.39
C ASN A 107 -6.28 -10.15 -19.00
N VAL A 108 -6.40 -11.47 -18.88
CA VAL A 108 -6.50 -12.15 -17.57
C VAL A 108 -5.28 -11.90 -16.71
N GLY A 109 -4.08 -11.89 -17.30
CA GLY A 109 -2.84 -11.52 -16.62
C GLY A 109 -2.86 -10.10 -16.05
N PHE A 110 -3.37 -9.12 -16.82
CA PHE A 110 -3.54 -7.75 -16.34
C PHE A 110 -4.53 -7.66 -15.19
N ILE A 111 -5.68 -8.33 -15.28
CA ILE A 111 -6.68 -8.37 -14.21
C ILE A 111 -6.10 -9.02 -12.94
N ALA A 112 -5.37 -10.13 -13.08
CA ALA A 112 -4.72 -10.78 -11.94
C ALA A 112 -3.73 -9.86 -11.22
N ASN A 113 -2.93 -9.09 -11.99
CA ASN A 113 -2.00 -8.10 -11.43
C ASN A 113 -2.74 -6.96 -10.71
N ARG A 114 -3.86 -6.47 -11.25
CA ARG A 114 -4.73 -5.48 -10.58
C ARG A 114 -5.22 -6.00 -9.23
N VAL A 115 -5.73 -7.24 -9.20
CA VAL A 115 -6.17 -7.88 -7.95
C VAL A 115 -5.04 -7.97 -6.93
N THR A 116 -3.84 -8.38 -7.33
CA THR A 116 -2.67 -8.45 -6.44
C THR A 116 -2.29 -7.07 -5.88
N ALA A 117 -2.34 -6.02 -6.71
CA ALA A 117 -2.06 -4.65 -6.24
C ALA A 117 -3.08 -4.19 -5.18
N ILE A 118 -4.36 -4.50 -5.36
CA ILE A 118 -5.40 -4.16 -4.39
C ILE A 118 -5.22 -4.94 -3.08
N GLN A 119 -4.93 -6.25 -3.17
CA GLN A 119 -4.63 -7.06 -1.98
C GLN A 119 -3.46 -6.48 -1.18
N ALA A 120 -2.37 -6.12 -1.84
CA ALA A 120 -1.22 -5.50 -1.18
C ALA A 120 -1.59 -4.16 -0.51
N GLY A 121 -2.45 -3.35 -1.15
CA GLY A 121 -2.98 -2.13 -0.56
C GLY A 121 -3.83 -2.38 0.68
N LEU A 122 -4.66 -3.42 0.67
CA LEU A 122 -5.48 -3.83 1.81
C LEU A 122 -4.64 -4.38 2.97
N ASP A 123 -3.61 -5.18 2.68
CA ASP A 123 -2.69 -5.72 3.69
C ASP A 123 -1.88 -4.60 4.36
N SER A 124 -1.44 -3.61 3.56
CA SER A 124 -0.78 -2.41 4.08
C SER A 124 -1.72 -1.61 4.97
N TRP A 125 -2.98 -1.41 4.55
CA TRP A 125 -3.98 -0.73 5.35
C TRP A 125 -4.28 -1.49 6.66
N GLN A 126 -4.44 -2.81 6.61
CA GLN A 126 -4.68 -3.64 7.80
C GLN A 126 -3.51 -3.53 8.79
N SER A 127 -2.28 -3.59 8.27
CA SER A 127 -1.06 -3.42 9.06
C SER A 127 -1.03 -2.06 9.76
N GLU A 128 -1.42 -0.99 9.06
CA GLU A 128 -1.53 0.36 9.65
C GLU A 128 -2.55 0.39 10.80
N GLN A 129 -3.69 -0.28 10.65
CA GLN A 129 -4.70 -0.35 11.72
C GLN A 129 -4.20 -1.13 12.94
N ILE A 130 -3.47 -2.22 12.73
CA ILE A 130 -2.84 -3.00 13.81
C ILE A 130 -1.80 -2.14 14.52
N ASN A 131 -0.92 -1.48 13.77
CA ASN A 131 0.10 -0.60 14.33
C ASN A 131 -0.51 0.55 15.13
N LYS A 132 -1.59 1.17 14.64
CA LYS A 132 -2.30 2.22 15.37
C LYS A 132 -2.90 1.70 16.69
N LYS A 133 -3.49 0.51 16.70
CA LYS A 133 -4.01 -0.11 17.93
C LYS A 133 -2.89 -0.46 18.90
N LEU A 134 -1.79 -1.03 18.39
CA LEU A 134 -0.60 -1.35 19.19
C LEU A 134 -0.03 -0.08 19.83
N TYR A 135 0.05 1.02 19.07
CA TYR A 135 0.49 2.31 19.58
C TYR A 135 -0.32 2.77 20.80
N TYR A 136 -1.66 2.71 20.73
CA TYR A 136 -2.50 3.08 21.87
C TYR A 136 -2.34 2.14 23.07
N LEU A 137 -2.19 0.82 22.84
CA LEU A 137 -1.92 -0.14 23.91
C LEU A 137 -0.56 0.10 24.56
N SER A 138 0.49 0.32 23.78
CA SER A 138 1.82 0.66 24.28
C SER A 138 1.80 1.97 25.08
N PHE A 139 1.10 2.99 24.60
CA PHE A 139 0.91 4.23 25.33
C PHE A 139 0.23 3.98 26.69
N LEU A 140 -0.84 3.20 26.71
CA LEU A 140 -1.57 2.86 27.92
C LEU A 140 -0.67 2.10 28.92
N SER A 141 0.12 1.14 28.43
CA SER A 141 1.06 0.37 29.25
C SER A 141 2.14 1.27 29.87
N ILE A 142 2.70 2.23 29.12
CA ILE A 142 3.72 3.15 29.66
C ILE A 142 3.14 4.06 30.74
N VAL A 143 1.87 4.46 30.63
CA VAL A 143 1.18 5.25 31.68
C VAL A 143 0.89 4.41 32.91
N PHE A 144 0.39 3.18 32.73
CA PHE A 144 -0.01 2.33 33.86
C PHE A 144 1.16 1.65 34.57
N LEU A 145 2.24 1.29 33.87
CA LEU A 145 3.37 0.61 34.49
C LEU A 145 3.92 1.32 35.75
N PRO A 146 4.27 2.62 35.74
CA PRO A 146 4.76 3.31 36.94
C PRO A 146 3.68 3.42 38.02
N LEU A 147 2.42 3.66 37.64
CA LEU A 147 1.30 3.73 38.58
C LEU A 147 1.08 2.39 39.29
N SER A 148 1.09 1.28 38.54
CA SER A 148 0.96 -0.07 39.04
C SER A 148 2.10 -0.44 40.00
N VAL A 149 3.34 -0.02 39.70
CA VAL A 149 4.48 -0.22 40.60
C VAL A 149 4.27 0.54 41.91
N VAL A 150 3.87 1.82 41.85
CA VAL A 150 3.59 2.61 43.06
C VAL A 150 2.47 1.96 43.88
N THR A 151 1.32 1.69 43.28
CA THR A 151 0.21 1.05 44.00
C THR A 151 0.56 -0.34 44.52
N GLY A 152 1.43 -1.07 43.81
CA GLY A 152 1.92 -2.38 44.24
C GLY A 152 2.79 -2.27 45.50
N VAL A 153 3.81 -1.40 45.49
CA VAL A 153 4.71 -1.20 46.64
C VAL A 153 3.95 -0.73 47.88
N PHE A 154 3.02 0.22 47.73
CA PHE A 154 2.21 0.73 48.85
C PHE A 154 1.06 -0.20 49.26
N GLY A 155 0.63 -1.11 48.40
CA GLY A 155 -0.39 -2.12 48.70
C GLY A 155 0.17 -3.39 49.35
N MET A 156 1.49 -3.58 49.32
CA MET A 156 2.14 -4.67 50.04
C MET A 156 2.14 -4.38 51.55
N ASN A 157 1.74 -5.37 52.35
CA ASN A 157 1.81 -5.31 53.82
C ASN A 157 3.25 -5.52 54.32
N VAL A 158 4.18 -4.67 53.88
CA VAL A 158 5.60 -4.70 54.27
C VAL A 158 5.93 -3.50 55.14
N GLY A 159 6.69 -3.71 56.21
CA GLY A 159 7.12 -2.65 57.11
C GLY A 159 8.22 -1.78 56.49
N GLY A 160 8.29 -0.50 56.87
CA GLY A 160 9.37 0.41 56.47
C GLY A 160 9.16 1.18 55.16
N VAL A 161 7.96 1.12 54.56
CA VAL A 161 7.61 1.93 53.39
C VAL A 161 7.48 3.41 53.81
N PRO A 162 8.15 4.36 53.13
CA PRO A 162 8.06 5.79 53.45
C PRO A 162 6.60 6.28 53.38
N TRP A 163 6.24 7.30 54.16
CA TRP A 163 4.89 7.87 54.22
C TRP A 163 3.76 6.98 54.79
N THR A 164 4.06 5.82 55.38
CA THR A 164 3.06 4.94 56.02
C THR A 164 2.89 5.15 57.53
N ASN A 165 3.89 5.70 58.22
CA ASN A 165 3.85 5.97 59.66
C ASN A 165 3.17 7.31 59.98
N GLN A 166 1.88 7.27 60.33
CA GLN A 166 1.07 8.47 60.63
C GLN A 166 1.23 9.01 62.07
N ARG A 167 2.10 8.40 62.90
CA ARG A 167 2.28 8.78 64.32
C ARG A 167 3.15 10.01 64.52
N GLU A 168 3.92 10.41 63.52
CA GLU A 168 4.77 11.60 63.56
C GLU A 168 4.04 12.79 62.89
N PRO A 169 4.02 13.99 63.51
CA PRO A 169 3.29 15.15 62.99
C PRO A 169 3.80 15.63 61.62
N GLU A 170 5.06 15.34 61.27
CA GLU A 170 5.67 15.66 59.96
C GLU A 170 5.20 14.75 58.81
N LEU A 171 4.59 13.59 59.13
CA LEU A 171 4.17 12.56 58.16
C LEU A 171 2.65 12.48 57.94
N LYS A 172 1.87 13.39 58.55
CA LYS A 172 0.39 13.42 58.44
C LYS A 172 -0.14 13.47 57.00
N GLU A 173 0.67 13.89 56.04
CA GLU A 173 0.29 14.12 54.64
C GLU A 173 0.77 13.01 53.70
N GLY A 174 1.17 11.85 54.22
CA GLY A 174 1.75 10.75 53.44
C GLY A 174 0.91 10.29 52.24
N PHE A 175 -0.40 10.14 52.41
CA PHE A 175 -1.31 9.79 51.30
C PHE A 175 -1.32 10.86 50.20
N ARG A 176 -1.30 12.15 50.58
CA ARG A 176 -1.24 13.27 49.64
C ARG A 176 0.08 13.28 48.86
N ASN A 177 1.18 12.95 49.52
CA ASN A 177 2.50 12.86 48.89
C ASN A 177 2.56 11.73 47.86
N VAL A 178 1.97 10.56 48.15
CA VAL A 178 1.86 9.45 47.18
C VAL A 178 0.99 9.83 45.99
N MET A 179 -0.15 10.49 46.23
CA MET A 179 -1.00 10.99 45.15
C MET A 179 -0.29 12.04 44.28
N LEU A 180 0.46 12.96 44.88
CA LEU A 180 1.30 13.92 44.16
C LEU A 180 2.38 13.22 43.35
N LEU A 181 3.05 12.20 43.91
CA LEU A 181 4.05 11.40 43.21
C LEU A 181 3.45 10.69 41.97
N CYS A 182 2.26 10.10 42.08
CA CYS A 182 1.54 9.51 40.96
C CYS A 182 1.23 10.53 39.85
N VAL A 183 0.75 11.73 40.23
CA VAL A 183 0.47 12.81 39.27
C VAL A 183 1.74 13.31 38.58
N VAL A 184 2.83 13.49 39.34
CA VAL A 184 4.13 13.91 38.80
C VAL A 184 4.68 12.86 37.84
N LEU A 185 4.60 11.57 38.17
CA LEU A 185 4.99 10.47 37.28
C LEU A 185 4.19 10.47 35.97
N LEU A 186 2.87 10.66 36.06
CA LEU A 186 2.00 10.72 34.89
C LEU A 186 2.35 11.92 34.01
N LEU A 187 2.56 13.10 34.60
CA LEU A 187 2.97 14.30 33.87
C LEU A 187 4.35 14.14 33.22
N LEU A 188 5.31 13.50 33.90
CA LEU A 188 6.62 13.18 33.34
C LEU A 188 6.51 12.28 32.11
N VAL A 189 5.70 11.22 32.19
CA VAL A 189 5.46 10.31 31.07
C VAL A 189 4.82 11.05 29.89
N LEU A 190 3.81 11.88 30.13
CA LEU A 190 3.17 12.70 29.09
C LEU A 190 4.16 13.69 28.46
N LEU A 191 5.01 14.32 29.27
CA LEU A 191 6.02 15.27 28.79
C LEU A 191 7.08 14.57 27.92
N CYS A 192 7.53 13.38 28.33
CA CYS A 192 8.41 12.53 27.51
C CYS A 192 7.80 12.16 26.15
N PHE A 193 6.46 12.02 26.05
CA PHE A 193 5.76 11.77 24.79
C PHE A 193 5.55 13.01 23.92
N LEU A 194 5.32 14.17 24.55
CA LEU A 194 5.13 15.44 23.84
C LEU A 194 6.43 15.99 23.26
N PHE A 195 7.56 15.75 23.95
CA PHE A 195 8.87 16.28 23.58
C PHE A 195 9.33 15.86 22.15
N PRO A 196 9.26 14.58 21.73
CA PRO A 196 9.59 14.15 20.37
C PRO A 196 8.70 14.78 19.29
N VAL A 197 7.40 14.92 19.57
CA VAL A 197 6.42 15.52 18.65
C VAL A 197 6.75 17.00 18.43
N LEU A 198 6.94 17.74 19.52
CA LEU A 198 7.33 19.15 19.47
C LEU A 198 8.68 19.34 18.78
N TYR A 199 9.66 18.49 19.09
CA TYR A 199 10.98 18.50 18.46
C TYR A 199 10.88 18.30 16.94
N SER A 200 10.12 17.29 16.48
CA SER A 200 9.95 17.03 15.05
C SER A 200 9.27 18.19 14.31
N HIS A 201 8.25 18.82 14.92
CA HIS A 201 7.58 20.00 14.37
C HIS A 201 8.53 21.19 14.23
N VAL A 202 9.34 21.46 15.25
CA VAL A 202 10.31 22.56 15.26
C VAL A 202 11.41 22.33 14.21
N VAL A 203 11.92 21.10 14.10
CA VAL A 203 12.93 20.74 13.09
C VAL A 203 12.36 20.83 11.67
N ALA A 204 11.14 20.33 11.43
CA ALA A 204 10.47 20.44 10.13
C ALA A 204 10.20 21.90 9.74
N TRP A 205 9.81 22.73 10.70
CA TRP A 205 9.64 24.16 10.50
C TRP A 205 10.96 24.88 10.22
N LYS A 206 12.04 24.53 10.93
CA LYS A 206 13.39 25.07 10.68
C LYS A 206 13.89 24.69 9.29
N ARG A 207 13.74 23.43 8.88
CA ARG A 207 14.12 22.94 7.54
C ARG A 207 13.36 23.68 6.42
N ARG A 208 12.05 23.95 6.61
CA ARG A 208 11.27 24.77 5.67
C ARG A 208 11.75 26.23 5.60
N ARG A 209 12.18 26.82 6.71
CA ARG A 209 12.75 28.18 6.71
C ARG A 209 14.12 28.22 6.03
N ASP A 210 14.96 27.22 6.23
CA ASP A 210 16.29 27.14 5.63
C ASP A 210 16.22 26.97 4.09
N MET A 211 15.25 26.19 3.58
CA MET A 211 15.01 26.10 2.12
C MET A 211 14.55 27.43 1.50
N LYS A 212 13.72 28.22 2.20
CA LYS A 212 13.34 29.56 1.72
C LYS A 212 14.55 30.51 1.68
N ARG A 213 15.47 30.40 2.65
CA ARG A 213 16.71 31.20 2.70
C ARG A 213 17.68 30.81 1.60
N SER A 214 17.89 29.52 1.33
CA SER A 214 18.78 29.06 0.26
C SER A 214 18.25 29.41 -1.14
N TRP A 215 16.93 29.37 -1.36
CA TRP A 215 16.32 29.83 -2.61
C TRP A 215 16.55 31.33 -2.86
N SER A 216 16.48 32.16 -1.80
CA SER A 216 16.75 33.61 -1.92
C SER A 216 18.22 33.93 -2.26
N LEU A 217 19.17 33.14 -1.75
CA LEU A 217 20.60 33.29 -2.03
C LEU A 217 20.94 32.83 -3.45
N ASN A 218 20.36 31.72 -3.90
CA ASN A 218 20.60 31.20 -5.25
C ASN A 218 19.94 32.08 -6.33
N ARG A 219 18.82 32.75 -6.02
CA ARG A 219 18.20 33.73 -6.92
C ARG A 219 19.09 34.98 -7.09
N ARG A 220 19.74 35.44 -6.02
CA ARG A 220 20.70 36.56 -6.07
C ARG A 220 22.00 36.18 -6.81
N SER A 221 22.52 34.96 -6.64
CA SER A 221 23.71 34.51 -7.38
C SER A 221 23.43 34.36 -8.88
N PHE A 222 22.25 33.87 -9.27
CA PHE A 222 21.85 33.74 -10.66
C PHE A 222 21.71 35.09 -11.37
N LEU A 223 21.07 36.07 -10.71
CA LEU A 223 20.96 37.44 -11.24
C LEU A 223 22.34 38.11 -11.40
N ARG A 224 23.25 37.92 -10.44
CA ARG A 224 24.62 38.47 -10.51
C ARG A 224 25.47 37.81 -11.60
N ARG A 225 25.19 36.55 -11.95
CA ARG A 225 25.84 35.85 -13.06
C ARG A 225 25.32 36.33 -14.43
N SER A 226 24.02 36.65 -14.53
CA SER A 226 23.43 37.21 -15.75
C SER A 226 23.98 38.61 -16.08
N THR A 227 24.15 39.49 -15.09
CA THR A 227 24.75 40.81 -15.30
C THR A 227 26.23 40.73 -15.71
N GLY A 228 27.01 39.84 -15.09
CA GLY A 228 28.43 39.66 -15.45
C GLY A 228 28.67 39.05 -16.85
N VAL A 229 27.73 38.26 -17.39
CA VAL A 229 27.82 37.74 -18.77
C VAL A 229 27.48 38.83 -19.79
N ARG A 230 26.56 39.74 -19.47
CA ARG A 230 26.18 40.84 -20.37
C ARG A 230 27.31 41.86 -20.54
N GLU A 231 28.04 42.20 -19.47
CA GLU A 231 29.22 43.07 -19.56
C GLU A 231 30.41 42.44 -20.31
N ARG A 232 30.52 41.10 -20.31
CA ARG A 232 31.63 40.41 -21.00
C ARG A 232 31.41 40.28 -22.50
N ASN A 233 30.14 40.25 -22.95
CA ASN A 233 29.81 40.11 -24.36
C ASN A 233 29.92 41.43 -25.15
N GLU A 234 29.84 42.59 -24.50
CA GLU A 234 30.06 43.90 -25.17
C GLU A 234 31.55 44.20 -25.44
N LYS A 235 32.48 43.53 -24.75
CA LYS A 235 33.93 43.79 -24.88
C LYS A 235 34.68 42.84 -25.82
N GLY A 236 34.04 41.80 -26.37
CA GLY A 236 34.69 40.74 -27.14
C GLY A 236 34.60 40.85 -28.66
N GLY A 237 34.05 41.95 -29.19
CA GLY A 237 33.52 42.01 -30.55
C GLY A 237 34.40 42.63 -31.63
N TYR A 238 35.73 42.66 -31.54
CA TYR A 238 36.60 43.01 -32.69
C TYR A 238 37.97 42.34 -32.57
N LEU A 239 38.33 41.55 -33.60
CA LEU A 239 39.67 41.09 -34.01
C LEU A 239 39.74 39.57 -34.22
N ARG A 240 39.68 39.17 -35.51
CA ARG A 240 40.39 38.06 -36.19
C ARG A 240 39.58 37.67 -37.45
N LEU A 241 40.09 37.57 -38.66
CA LEU A 241 41.46 37.47 -39.22
C LEU A 241 41.39 37.80 -40.73
N TYR A 242 42.47 38.39 -41.29
CA TYR A 242 43.14 37.77 -42.43
C TYR A 242 44.06 36.69 -41.87
#